data_AF-A0A645DVD9-F1
#
_entry.id   AF-A0A645DVD9-F1
#
_cell.length_a   1.000
_cell.length_b   1.000
_cell.length_c   1.000
_cell.angle_alpha   90.00
_cell.angle_beta   90.00
_cell.angle_gamma   90.00
#
_symmetry.space_group_name_H-M   'P 1'
#
loop_
_entity.id
_entity.type
_entity.pdbx_description
1 polymer ?
#
loop_
_entity_poly.entity_id
_entity_poly.type
_entity_poly.pdbx_seq_one_letter_code
_entity_poly.pdbx_strand_id
1 'polypeptide(L)'
;MHWFQDPENIYDVDFTLSWGFIIFFTWYIDKSFWLGVIPVLFMAYGDGITGIIRNLKYNKRTKAWEGTAGMLVLCIIIGARMGLAGILAGIICSFVERVENVDDNVTVPAISLIILIGAYYCFPSFTIPLY
;
A
#
# COMPACT_ATOMS: atom_id res chain seq x y z
N MET A 1 10.19 -8.51 26.85
CA MET A 1 10.15 -7.37 25.90
C MET A 1 8.68 -7.05 25.68
N HIS A 2 8.12 -6.03 26.34
CA HIS A 2 6.67 -5.69 26.26
C HIS A 2 6.42 -4.21 25.97
N TRP A 3 7.44 -3.49 25.50
CA TRP A 3 7.42 -2.02 25.54
C TRP A 3 6.98 -1.35 24.23
N PHE A 4 6.80 -2.11 23.15
CA PHE A 4 6.41 -1.52 21.85
C PHE A 4 5.50 -2.38 20.97
N GLN A 5 5.24 -3.63 21.36
CA GLN A 5 4.47 -4.57 20.55
C GLN A 5 3.27 -5.00 21.38
N ASP A 6 2.06 -4.78 20.85
CA ASP A 6 0.87 -5.41 21.40
C ASP A 6 1.05 -6.92 21.20
N PRO A 7 1.08 -7.75 22.27
CA PRO A 7 1.32 -9.19 22.15
C PRO A 7 0.30 -9.91 21.25
N GLU A 8 -0.83 -9.28 20.94
CA GLU A 8 -1.84 -9.79 20.00
C GLU A 8 -1.67 -9.27 18.55
N ASN A 9 -0.76 -8.33 18.28
CA ASN A 9 -0.59 -7.69 16.97
C ASN A 9 0.84 -7.81 16.42
N ILE A 10 1.17 -8.97 15.85
CA ILE A 10 2.47 -9.23 15.19
C ILE A 10 2.64 -8.38 13.91
N TYR A 11 1.52 -7.96 13.30
CA TYR A 11 1.47 -7.29 12.01
C TYR A 11 2.28 -5.98 11.92
N ASP A 12 2.51 -5.26 13.03
CA ASP A 12 3.28 -4.00 13.03
C ASP A 12 4.76 -4.22 12.64
N VAL A 13 5.30 -5.41 12.94
CA VAL A 13 6.66 -5.81 12.53
C VAL A 13 6.71 -6.11 11.04
N ASP A 14 5.67 -6.75 10.51
CA ASP A 14 5.58 -7.13 9.10
C ASP A 14 5.53 -5.90 8.19
N PHE A 15 4.79 -4.85 8.60
CA PHE A 15 4.81 -3.57 7.90
C PHE A 15 6.18 -2.91 7.95
N THR A 16 6.82 -2.87 9.12
CA THR A 16 8.14 -2.23 9.29
C THR A 16 9.20 -2.91 8.43
N LEU A 17 9.17 -4.25 8.36
CA LEU A 17 10.07 -5.03 7.49
C LEU A 17 9.75 -4.79 6.01
N SER A 18 8.48 -4.85 5.62
CA SER A 18 8.05 -4.60 4.23
C SER A 18 8.46 -3.21 3.76
N TRP A 19 8.22 -2.19 4.60
CA TRP A 19 8.68 -0.82 4.38
C TRP A 19 10.18 -0.76 4.16
N GLY A 20 10.96 -1.33 5.08
CA GLY A 20 12.42 -1.30 5.02
C GLY A 20 12.96 -1.94 3.75
N PHE A 21 12.46 -3.13 3.41
CA PHE A 21 12.88 -3.84 2.20
C PHE A 21 12.49 -3.08 0.92
N ILE A 22 11.25 -2.59 0.82
CA ILE A 22 10.77 -1.88 -0.38
C ILE A 22 11.60 -0.63 -0.62
N ILE A 23 11.80 0.20 0.42
CA ILE A 23 12.60 1.42 0.30
C ILE A 23 14.05 1.07 -0.05
N PHE A 24 14.65 0.09 0.62
CA PHE A 24 16.03 -0.32 0.36
C PHE A 24 16.24 -0.79 -1.08
N PHE A 25 15.38 -1.66 -1.62
CA PHE A 25 15.54 -2.17 -2.98
C PHE A 25 15.25 -1.11 -4.04
N THR A 26 14.18 -0.32 -3.87
CA THR A 26 13.80 0.70 -4.85
C THR A 26 14.78 1.86 -4.91
N TRP A 27 15.52 2.12 -3.84
CA TRP A 27 16.62 3.10 -3.81
C TRP A 27 17.63 2.90 -4.95
N TYR A 28 17.89 1.65 -5.34
CA TYR A 28 18.84 1.33 -6.41
C TYR A 28 18.24 1.40 -7.82
N ILE A 29 16.91 1.51 -7.94
CA ILE A 29 16.17 1.49 -9.20
C ILE A 29 15.68 2.89 -9.59
N ASP A 30 15.23 3.66 -8.60
CA ASP A 30 14.56 4.95 -8.78
C ASP A 30 15.26 6.07 -7.99
N LYS A 31 15.75 7.09 -8.69
CA LYS A 31 16.35 8.28 -8.05
C LYS A 31 15.30 9.27 -7.53
N SER A 32 14.07 9.19 -8.02
CA SER A 32 12.96 10.04 -7.60
C SER A 32 12.32 9.59 -6.28
N PHE A 33 12.64 8.38 -5.81
CA PHE A 33 12.12 7.70 -4.62
C PHE A 33 10.63 7.32 -4.64
N TRP A 34 9.86 7.83 -5.60
CA TRP A 34 8.42 7.62 -5.66
C TRP A 34 8.03 6.16 -5.88
N LEU A 35 8.87 5.37 -6.55
CA LEU A 35 8.64 3.95 -6.80
C LEU A 35 8.53 3.14 -5.50
N GLY A 36 9.32 3.47 -4.48
CA GLY A 36 9.26 2.82 -3.16
C GLY A 36 8.26 3.46 -2.21
N VAL A 37 8.14 4.79 -2.27
CA VAL A 37 7.27 5.55 -1.36
C VAL A 37 5.80 5.26 -1.62
N ILE A 38 5.38 5.13 -2.88
CA ILE A 38 3.96 4.95 -3.22
C ILE A 38 3.36 3.65 -2.65
N PRO A 39 3.98 2.47 -2.84
CA PRO A 39 3.54 1.22 -2.21
C PRO A 39 3.39 1.29 -0.70
N VAL A 40 4.34 1.95 -0.04
CA VAL A 40 4.34 2.18 1.40
C VAL A 40 3.16 3.06 1.82
N LEU A 41 2.95 4.17 1.10
CA LEU A 41 1.87 5.11 1.39
C LEU A 41 0.51 4.46 1.22
N PHE A 42 0.33 3.59 0.22
CA PHE A 42 -0.91 2.84 0.04
C PHE A 42 -1.27 2.04 1.27
N MET A 43 -0.31 1.37 1.90
CA MET A 43 -0.61 0.61 3.11
C MET A 43 -0.78 1.51 4.33
N ALA A 44 0.18 2.41 4.59
CA ALA A 44 0.15 3.26 5.78
C ALA A 44 -1.10 4.16 5.85
N TYR A 45 -1.43 4.84 4.75
CA TYR A 45 -2.59 5.72 4.69
C TYR A 45 -3.88 4.96 4.36
N GLY A 46 -3.80 3.89 3.55
CA GLY A 46 -4.94 3.04 3.23
C GLY A 46 -5.53 2.36 4.45
N ASP A 47 -4.69 1.70 5.27
CA ASP A 47 -5.15 1.08 6.51
C ASP A 47 -5.59 2.13 7.55
N GLY A 48 -4.94 3.29 7.55
CA GLY A 48 -5.38 4.43 8.36
C GLY A 48 -6.83 4.85 8.04
N ILE A 49 -7.17 5.02 6.76
CA ILE A 49 -8.53 5.42 6.37
C ILE A 49 -9.55 4.28 6.57
N THR A 50 -9.20 3.03 6.27
CA THR A 50 -10.09 1.89 6.52
C THR A 50 -10.38 1.75 8.02
N GLY A 51 -9.36 1.92 8.86
CA GLY A 51 -9.46 1.93 10.31
C GLY A 51 -10.40 3.01 10.84
N ILE A 52 -10.28 4.25 10.35
CA ILE A 52 -11.18 5.37 10.70
C ILE A 52 -12.63 5.05 10.31
N ILE A 53 -12.87 4.66 9.05
CA ILE A 53 -14.22 4.37 8.54
C ILE A 53 -14.86 3.22 9.32
N ARG A 54 -14.08 2.18 9.59
CA ARG A 54 -14.51 1.00 10.34
C ARG A 54 -14.87 1.32 11.78
N ASN A 55 -14.05 2.14 12.45
CA ASN A 55 -14.34 2.58 13.82
C ASN A 55 -15.64 3.39 13.87
N LEU A 56 -15.84 4.32 12.93
CA LEU A 56 -17.04 5.15 12.87
C LEU A 56 -18.32 4.35 12.57
N LYS A 57 -18.24 3.33 11.71
CA LYS A 57 -19.44 2.62 11.22
C LYS A 57 -19.77 1.33 11.97
N TYR A 58 -18.75 0.56 12.37
CA TYR A 58 -18.94 -0.81 12.87
C TYR A 58 -18.45 -1.00 14.31
N ASN A 59 -17.57 -0.14 14.84
CA ASN A 59 -16.94 -0.28 16.17
C ASN A 59 -16.33 -1.67 16.43
N LYS A 60 -15.99 -2.42 15.38
CA LYS A 60 -15.42 -3.77 15.40
C LYS A 60 -14.44 -3.93 14.25
N ARG A 61 -13.43 -4.80 14.39
CA ARG A 61 -12.54 -5.18 13.28
C ARG A 61 -13.31 -6.04 12.26
N THR A 62 -13.91 -5.40 11.27
CA THR A 62 -14.51 -6.01 10.07
C THR A 62 -13.92 -5.41 8.80
N LYS A 63 -13.61 -6.24 7.80
CA LYS A 63 -13.21 -5.78 6.46
C LYS A 63 -14.47 -5.48 5.64
N ALA A 64 -14.96 -4.24 5.74
CA ALA A 64 -16.20 -3.78 5.11
C ALA A 64 -15.94 -3.06 3.78
N TRP A 65 -16.92 -3.09 2.87
CA TRP A 65 -16.83 -2.43 1.55
C TRP A 65 -16.57 -0.93 1.63
N GLU A 66 -17.04 -0.29 2.69
CA GLU A 66 -16.90 1.14 2.95
C GLU A 66 -15.46 1.51 3.27
N GLY A 67 -14.74 0.64 3.98
CA GLY A 67 -13.30 0.79 4.22
C GLY A 67 -12.54 0.70 2.90
N THR A 68 -12.81 -0.35 2.11
CA THR A 68 -12.22 -0.52 0.77
C THR A 68 -12.52 0.67 -0.16
N ALA A 69 -13.72 1.24 -0.11
CA ALA A 69 -14.07 2.43 -0.89
C ALA A 69 -13.24 3.66 -0.48
N GLY A 70 -13.02 3.85 0.83
CA GLY A 70 -12.15 4.91 1.35
C GLY A 70 -10.70 4.73 0.93
N MET A 71 -10.17 3.50 1.07
CA MET A 71 -8.83 3.15 0.61
C MET A 71 -8.67 3.37 -0.90
N LEU A 72 -9.66 2.99 -1.70
CA LEU A 72 -9.65 3.16 -3.16
C LEU A 72 -9.52 4.62 -3.56
N VAL A 73 -10.34 5.51 -2.98
CA VAL A 73 -10.26 6.95 -3.27
C VAL A 73 -8.88 7.49 -2.91
N LEU A 74 -8.38 7.14 -1.72
CA LEU A 74 -7.10 7.63 -1.22
C LEU A 74 -5.91 7.11 -2.05
N CYS A 75 -5.89 5.82 -2.35
CA CYS A 75 -4.83 5.19 -3.14
C CYS A 75 -4.84 5.65 -4.60
N ILE A 76 -6.00 5.98 -5.18
CA ILE A 76 -6.05 6.62 -6.50
C ILE A 76 -5.39 8.00 -6.47
N ILE A 77 -5.69 8.82 -5.45
CA ILE A 77 -5.12 10.17 -5.32
C ILE A 77 -3.60 10.10 -5.13
N ILE A 78 -3.14 9.25 -4.21
CA ILE A 78 -1.71 9.03 -3.97
C ILE A 78 -1.04 8.45 -5.23
N GLY A 79 -1.66 7.43 -5.82
CA GLY A 79 -1.14 6.69 -6.98
C GLY A 79 -1.05 7.53 -8.25
N ALA A 80 -1.90 8.54 -8.41
CA ALA A 80 -1.82 9.48 -9.53
C ALA A 80 -0.45 10.17 -9.64
N ARG A 81 0.32 10.24 -8.54
CA ARG A 81 1.72 10.73 -8.56
C ARG A 81 2.64 9.90 -9.46
N MET A 82 2.31 8.65 -9.74
CA MET A 82 3.04 7.75 -10.65
C MET A 82 2.35 7.59 -12.01
N GLY A 83 1.35 8.42 -12.31
CA GLY A 83 0.58 8.35 -13.55
C GLY A 83 -0.48 7.24 -13.53
N LEU A 84 -0.86 6.77 -14.72
CA LEU A 84 -1.91 5.76 -14.89
C LEU A 84 -1.54 4.43 -14.21
N ALA A 85 -0.26 4.07 -14.20
CA ALA A 85 0.23 2.86 -13.53
C ALA A 85 -0.01 2.92 -12.01
N GLY A 86 0.22 4.07 -11.38
CA GLY A 86 -0.02 4.23 -9.94
C GLY A 86 -1.51 4.27 -9.59
N ILE A 87 -2.35 4.83 -10.45
CA ILE A 87 -3.82 4.75 -10.29
C ILE A 87 -4.26 3.28 -10.33
N LEU A 88 -3.79 2.52 -11.32
CA LEU A 88 -4.09 1.10 -11.45
C LEU A 88 -3.62 0.29 -10.23
N ALA A 89 -2.38 0.56 -9.76
CA ALA A 89 -1.83 -0.07 -8.56
C ALA A 89 -2.70 0.22 -7.33
N GLY A 90 -3.15 1.46 -7.15
CA GLY A 90 -4.01 1.86 -6.05
C GLY A 90 -5.38 1.17 -6.07
N ILE A 91 -5.98 1.05 -7.26
CA ILE A 91 -7.25 0.32 -7.45
C ILE A 91 -7.06 -1.15 -7.06
N ILE A 92 -6.07 -1.83 -7.63
CA ILE A 92 -5.86 -3.27 -7.40
C ILE A 92 -5.56 -3.54 -5.93
N CYS A 93 -4.70 -2.76 -5.30
CA CYS A 93 -4.32 -2.99 -3.91
C CYS A 93 -5.47 -2.75 -2.92
N SER A 94 -6.40 -1.85 -3.24
CA SER A 94 -7.60 -1.66 -2.42
C SER A 94 -8.48 -2.92 -2.40
N PHE A 95 -8.52 -3.69 -3.50
CA PHE A 95 -9.20 -4.98 -3.50
C PHE A 95 -8.40 -6.09 -2.84
N VAL A 96 -7.06 -6.04 -2.93
CA VAL A 96 -6.15 -6.99 -2.25
C VAL A 96 -6.31 -6.89 -0.73
N GLU A 97 -6.40 -5.68 -0.17
CA GLU A 97 -6.61 -5.46 1.27
C GLU A 97 -7.80 -6.26 1.81
N ARG A 98 -8.84 -6.44 0.99
CA ARG A 98 -10.05 -7.16 1.38
C ARG A 98 -9.85 -8.67 1.53
N VAL A 99 -8.79 -9.25 0.96
CA VAL A 99 -8.56 -10.70 1.02
C VAL A 99 -8.32 -11.12 2.46
N GLU A 100 -9.17 -12.01 2.96
CA GLU A 100 -9.03 -12.57 4.30
C GLU A 100 -7.92 -13.63 4.34
N ASN A 101 -7.28 -13.80 5.51
CA ASN A 101 -6.19 -14.75 5.77
C ASN A 101 -4.84 -14.43 5.12
N VAL A 102 -4.66 -13.23 4.58
CA VAL A 102 -3.35 -12.76 4.10
C VAL A 102 -3.00 -11.45 4.78
N ASP A 103 -1.71 -11.28 5.08
CA ASP A 103 -1.20 -10.06 5.67
C ASP A 103 -1.16 -8.92 4.63
N ASP A 104 -2.00 -7.91 4.83
CA ASP A 104 -2.10 -6.71 4.00
C ASP A 104 -0.83 -5.85 4.12
N ASN A 105 -0.17 -5.87 5.27
CA ASN A 105 1.08 -5.13 5.51
C ASN A 105 2.22 -5.58 4.59
N VAL A 106 2.16 -6.80 4.06
CA VAL A 106 3.10 -7.34 3.07
C VAL A 106 2.49 -7.30 1.67
N THR A 107 1.24 -7.75 1.50
CA THR A 107 0.65 -7.93 0.17
C THR A 107 0.32 -6.65 -0.56
N VAL A 108 -0.19 -5.63 0.15
CA VAL A 108 -0.50 -4.33 -0.48
C VAL A 108 0.78 -3.67 -0.99
N PRO A 109 1.85 -3.52 -0.17
CA PRO A 109 3.11 -2.97 -0.67
C PRO A 109 3.76 -3.83 -1.75
N ALA A 110 3.73 -5.16 -1.64
CA ALA A 110 4.34 -6.04 -2.64
C ALA A 110 3.62 -5.97 -4.00
N ILE A 111 2.29 -6.06 -4.02
CA ILE A 111 1.51 -6.05 -5.26
C ILE A 111 1.60 -4.70 -5.96
N SER A 112 1.47 -3.59 -5.21
CA SER A 112 1.61 -2.26 -5.79
C SER A 112 3.01 -2.05 -6.38
N LEU A 113 4.06 -2.51 -5.69
CA LEU A 113 5.42 -2.41 -6.19
C LEU A 113 5.61 -3.23 -7.48
N ILE A 114 5.10 -4.48 -7.53
CA ILE A 114 5.18 -5.33 -8.72
C ILE A 114 4.49 -4.67 -9.92
N ILE A 115 3.30 -4.08 -9.71
CA ILE A 115 2.57 -3.37 -10.77
C ILE A 115 3.37 -2.18 -11.27
N LEU A 116 3.94 -1.37 -10.37
CA LEU A 116 4.70 -0.19 -10.74
C LEU A 116 6.01 -0.54 -11.46
N ILE A 117 6.75 -1.54 -10.98
CA ILE A 117 7.97 -2.03 -11.63
C ILE A 117 7.63 -2.61 -13.01
N GLY A 118 6.59 -3.45 -13.10
CA GLY A 118 6.15 -4.04 -14.36
C GLY A 118 5.71 -2.96 -15.36
N ALA A 119 5.00 -1.94 -14.91
CA ALA A 119 4.61 -0.80 -15.75
C ALA A 119 5.84 -0.01 -16.21
N TYR A 120 6.82 0.24 -15.34
CA TYR A 120 8.03 0.96 -15.69
C TYR A 120 8.82 0.27 -16.81
N TYR A 121 8.99 -1.06 -16.74
CA TYR A 121 9.76 -1.81 -17.73
C TYR A 121 8.97 -2.14 -19.02
N CYS A 122 7.70 -2.50 -18.90
CA CYS A 122 6.90 -2.97 -20.04
C CYS A 122 6.11 -1.84 -20.73
N PHE A 123 5.70 -0.81 -19.98
CA PHE A 123 4.80 0.25 -20.44
C PHE A 123 5.20 1.64 -19.88
N PRO A 124 6.42 2.12 -20.15
CA PRO A 124 6.95 3.35 -19.54
C PRO A 124 6.08 4.59 -19.82
N SER A 125 5.29 4.60 -20.90
CA SER A 125 4.33 5.66 -21.23
C SER A 125 3.20 5.83 -20.20
N PHE A 126 2.95 4.83 -19.35
CA PHE A 126 1.94 4.90 -18.29
C PHE A 126 2.51 5.31 -16.93
N THR A 127 3.83 5.46 -16.83
CA THR A 127 4.56 5.87 -15.62
C THR A 127 5.20 7.25 -15.82
N ILE A 128 5.46 7.94 -14.71
CA ILE A 128 6.29 9.14 -14.74
C ILE A 128 7.77 8.72 -14.83
N PRO A 129 8.65 9.47 -15.54
CA PRO A 129 10.07 9.19 -15.56
C PRO A 129 10.67 9.16 -14.15
N LEU A 130 11.51 8.15 -13.90
CA LEU A 130 12.25 7.95 -12.65
C LEU A 130 13.60 8.69 -12.63
N TYR A 131 13.91 9.43 -13.71
CA TYR A 131 15.15 10.16 -13.97
C TYR A 131 14.88 11.52 -14.60
#